data_AF-A0A2V8F363-F1
#
_entry.id   AF-A0A2V8F363-F1
#
_cell.length_a   1.000
_cell.length_b   1.000
_cell.length_c   1.000
_cell.angle_alpha   90.00
_cell.angle_beta   90.00
_cell.angle_gamma   90.00
#
_symmetry.space_group_name_H-M   'P 1'
#
loop_
_entity.id
_entity.type
_entity.pdbx_description
1 polymer ?
#
loop_
_entity_poly.entity_id
_entity_poly.type
_entity_poly.pdbx_seq_one_letter_code
_entity_poly.pdbx_strand_id
1 'polypeptide(L)' 'MTCRQCGTEIADKALICYRCGTATTEPTHQAYARPTRRSGTTMAMAVGVLAALVLVAWFLLHSQWP' A
#
# COMPACT_ATOMS: atom_id res chain seq x y z
N MET A 1 3.94 12.67 33.20
CA MET A 1 3.32 13.67 32.28
C MET A 1 2.09 14.33 32.92
N THR A 2 1.65 15.51 32.45
CA THR A 2 0.47 16.23 33.00
C THR A 2 -0.72 16.18 32.04
N CYS A 3 -1.92 15.93 32.57
CA CYS A 3 -3.16 15.96 31.79
C CYS A 3 -3.41 17.35 31.18
N ARG A 4 -3.63 17.43 29.86
CA ARG A 4 -3.95 18.69 29.18
C ARG A 4 -5.35 19.26 29.49
N GLN A 5 -6.22 18.48 30.10
CA GLN A 5 -7.60 18.92 30.43
C GLN A 5 -7.75 19.33 31.89
N CYS A 6 -7.23 18.54 32.83
CA CYS A 6 -7.42 18.81 34.26
C CYS A 6 -6.14 19.13 35.04
N GLY A 7 -4.97 19.12 34.40
CA GLY A 7 -3.70 19.48 35.05
C GLY A 7 -3.18 18.45 36.07
N THR A 8 -3.82 17.30 36.22
CA THR A 8 -3.33 16.25 37.14
C THR A 8 -2.07 15.60 36.59
N GLU A 9 -1.15 15.22 37.47
CA GLU A 9 -0.04 14.34 37.09
C GLU A 9 -0.53 12.92 36.81
N ILE A 10 -0.02 12.32 35.74
CA ILE A 10 -0.33 10.98 35.31
C ILE A 10 0.96 10.26 34.91
N ALA A 11 1.01 8.95 35.11
CA ALA A 11 2.07 8.09 34.61
C ALA A 11 2.22 8.21 33.08
N ASP A 12 3.45 8.14 32.57
CA ASP A 12 3.80 8.41 31.17
C ASP A 12 3.20 7.43 30.15
N LYS A 13 2.56 6.34 30.61
CA LYS A 13 1.88 5.34 29.76
C LYS A 13 0.37 5.26 29.99
N ALA A 14 -0.22 6.23 30.69
CA ALA A 14 -1.67 6.22 30.88
C ALA A 14 -2.39 6.50 29.56
N LEU A 15 -3.30 5.60 29.20
CA LEU A 15 -4.22 5.75 28.06
C LEU A 15 -5.31 6.77 28.37
N ILE A 16 -5.74 6.84 29.63
CA ILE A 16 -6.87 7.62 30.11
C ILE A 16 -6.48 8.29 31.44
N CYS A 17 -6.83 9.56 31.60
CA CYS A 17 -6.70 10.27 32.86
C CYS A 17 -7.68 9.72 33.90
N TYR A 18 -7.19 9.20 35.03
CA TYR A 18 -8.02 8.67 36.13
C TYR A 18 -8.94 9.72 36.77
N ARG A 19 -8.60 11.01 36.66
CA ARG A 19 -9.35 12.10 37.28
C ARG A 19 -10.48 12.68 36.42
N CYS A 20 -10.23 12.94 35.14
CA CYS A 20 -11.22 13.56 34.24
C CYS A 20 -11.72 12.63 33.12
N GLY A 21 -11.17 11.42 32.98
CA GLY A 21 -11.58 10.46 31.94
C GLY A 21 -11.10 10.79 30.53
N THR A 22 -10.34 11.86 30.33
CA THR A 22 -9.80 12.22 29.00
C THR A 22 -8.77 11.20 28.53
N ALA A 23 -8.90 10.72 27.30
CA ALA A 23 -7.90 9.89 26.64
C ALA A 23 -6.62 10.72 26.40
N THR A 24 -5.50 10.28 26.99
CA THR A 24 -4.19 10.92 26.87
C THR A 24 -3.34 10.33 25.76
N THR A 25 -3.78 9.24 25.13
CA THR A 25 -3.03 8.60 24.05
C THR A 25 -3.45 9.11 22.68
N GLU A 26 -2.48 9.70 22.00
CA GLU A 26 -2.53 9.94 20.57
C GLU A 26 -2.38 8.58 19.86
N PRO A 27 -3.30 8.21 18.95
CA PRO A 27 -3.26 6.91 18.28
C PRO A 27 -2.02 6.85 17.39
N THR A 28 -0.96 6.18 17.87
CA THR A 28 0.28 5.93 17.10
C THR A 28 0.09 4.90 15.99
N HIS A 29 -1.12 4.34 15.86
CA HIS A 29 -1.45 3.47 14.74
C HIS A 29 -1.76 4.30 13.50
N GLN A 30 -0.71 4.66 12.76
CA GLN A 30 -0.87 4.95 11.33
C GLN A 30 -1.44 3.69 10.68
N ALA A 31 -2.64 3.82 10.09
CA ALA A 31 -3.25 2.75 9.34
C ALA A 31 -2.28 2.28 8.26
N TYR A 32 -1.95 0.98 8.27
CA TYR A 32 -1.08 0.37 7.28
C TYR A 32 -1.63 0.67 5.87
N ALA A 33 -0.93 1.52 5.12
CA ALA A 33 -1.28 1.81 3.73
C ALA A 33 -0.99 0.55 2.90
N ARG A 34 -2.06 -0.13 2.48
CA ARG A 34 -1.94 -1.31 1.62
C ARG A 34 -1.22 -0.90 0.33
N PRO A 35 -0.10 -1.55 -0.06
CA PRO A 35 0.55 -1.24 -1.32
C PRO A 35 -0.46 -1.47 -2.44
N THR A 36 -0.63 -0.48 -3.30
CA THR A 36 -1.53 -0.57 -4.44
C THR A 36 -0.99 -1.68 -5.35
N ARG A 37 -1.83 -2.66 -5.71
CA ARG A 37 -1.44 -3.71 -6.65
C ARG A 37 -1.08 -3.03 -7.96
N ARG A 38 0.20 -3.00 -8.30
CA ARG A 38 0.72 -2.56 -9.60
C ARG A 38 -0.07 -3.31 -10.69
N SER A 39 -0.73 -2.57 -11.57
CA SER A 39 -1.74 -3.08 -12.49
C SER A 39 -1.17 -4.19 -13.37
N GLY A 40 -1.64 -5.42 -13.19
CA GLY A 40 -1.25 -6.56 -14.04
C GLY A 40 -1.59 -6.37 -15.52
N THR A 41 -2.41 -5.38 -15.87
CA THR A 41 -2.81 -5.04 -17.24
C THR A 41 -1.64 -4.57 -18.10
N THR A 42 -0.68 -3.82 -17.55
CA THR A 42 0.52 -3.39 -18.30
C THR A 42 1.41 -4.57 -18.63
N MET A 43 1.52 -5.54 -17.72
CA MET A 43 2.31 -6.76 -17.95
C MET A 43 1.62 -7.67 -18.97
N ALA A 44 0.30 -7.80 -18.90
CA ALA A 44 -0.49 -8.56 -19.88
C ALA A 44 -0.41 -7.97 -21.30
N MET A 45 -0.48 -6.64 -21.42
CA MET A 45 -0.30 -5.94 -22.71
C MET A 45 1.09 -6.16 -23.28
N ALA A 46 2.14 -6.03 -22.45
CA ALA A 46 3.52 -6.22 -22.90
C ALA A 46 3.75 -7.66 -23.42
N VAL A 47 3.25 -8.67 -22.71
CA VAL A 47 3.34 -10.08 -23.13
C VAL A 47 2.55 -10.32 -24.41
N GLY A 48 1.35 -9.76 -24.53
CA GLY A 48 0.53 -9.87 -25.75
C GLY A 48 1.21 -9.29 -26.99
N VAL A 49 1.80 -8.09 -26.86
CA VAL A 49 2.54 -7.45 -27.97
C VAL A 49 3.77 -8.26 -28.36
N LEU A 50 4.55 -8.74 -27.40
CA LEU A 50 5.71 -9.60 -27.66
C LEU A 50 5.32 -10.89 -28.38
N ALA A 51 4.26 -11.57 -27.92
CA ALA A 51 3.77 -12.79 -28.55
C ALA A 51 3.29 -12.53 -29.99
N ALA A 52 2.56 -11.44 -30.23
CA ALA A 52 2.13 -11.05 -31.56
C ALA A 52 3.33 -10.78 -32.51
N LEU A 53 4.35 -10.07 -32.04
CA LEU A 53 5.56 -9.81 -32.83
C LEU A 53 6.31 -11.10 -33.19
N VAL A 54 6.43 -12.04 -32.26
CA VAL A 54 7.06 -13.35 -32.50
C VAL A 54 6.27 -14.16 -33.52
N LEU A 55 4.94 -14.22 -33.39
CA LEU A 55 4.08 -14.94 -34.34
C LEU A 55 4.16 -14.34 -35.74
N VAL A 56 4.16 -13.00 -35.86
CA VAL A 56 4.32 -12.32 -37.15
C VAL A 56 5.69 -12.59 -37.76
N ALA A 57 6.77 -12.49 -36.98
CA ALA A 57 8.12 -12.77 -37.47
C ALA A 57 8.26 -14.23 -37.93
N TRP A 58 7.71 -15.18 -37.16
CA TRP A 58 7.69 -16.60 -37.52
C TRP A 58 6.92 -16.84 -38.81
N PHE A 59 5.71 -16.27 -38.92
CA PHE A 59 4.86 -16.42 -40.11
C PHE A 59 5.54 -15.84 -41.35
N LEU A 60 6.12 -14.65 -41.23
CA LEU A 60 6.88 -14.04 -42.31
C LEU A 60 8.04 -14.95 -42.71
N LEU A 61 8.88 -15.39 -41.77
CA LEU A 61 10.03 -16.25 -42.04
C LEU A 61 9.64 -17.57 -42.72
N HIS A 62 8.52 -18.18 -42.30
CA HIS A 62 8.00 -19.40 -42.92
C HIS A 62 7.43 -19.15 -44.32
N SER A 63 6.79 -18.00 -44.54
CA SER A 63 6.24 -17.61 -45.85
C SER A 63 7.30 -17.25 -46.90
N GLN A 64 8.51 -16.86 -46.48
CA GLN A 64 9.63 -16.57 -47.40
C GLN A 64 10.46 -17.81 -47.75
N TRP A 65 10.02 -19.00 -47.33
CA TRP A 65 10.62 -20.28 -47.70
C TRP A 65 9.65 -21.09 -48.59
N PRO A 66 9.31 -20.63 -49.81
CA PRO A 66 8.72 -21.47 -50.84
C PRO A 66 9.74 -22.44 -51.45
#